data_AF-A0A916DHB3-F1
#
_entry.id   AF-A0A916DHB3-F1
#
_cell.length_a   1.000
_cell.length_b   1.000
_cell.length_c   1.000
_cell.angle_alpha   90.00
_cell.angle_beta   90.00
_cell.angle_gamma   90.00
#
_symmetry.space_group_name_H-M   'P 1'
#
loop_
_entity.id
_entity.type
_entity.pdbx_description
1 polymer ?
#
loop_
_entity_poly.entity_id
_entity_poly.type
_entity_poly.pdbx_seq_one_letter_code
_entity_poly.pdbx_strand_id
1 'polypeptide(L)'
;MPGPPVARTIPHQDRPFGGGGRARGARAGPRAAHPGAAACAVAVLLLSASPWTAAGPLYRIERAGTPPSYLYGTLHSADPRVASLGAPVKDALAQTRRLAPELVLSERDLPGFVAGASYDDARRLADHFDADTIAAIRAALGARAPDDATFARLKPWAVMLLLAQPVAGEAHPTLDSMIVDAARGRGMTVEGLEMPEEQVASFDAIPVDSQVALVRWTLARQTALAADHEATVRAFVDRDLPRLRSLALDAARDDATMRSHLAALLRHLVDDRSALMAHRLFLPLRGGRVFVSVGALHLDGPRGLVALLRAQGYRVRRVWRARAARGARADDRMKAVRARRQARAHRWISRPSATTTCARRSTSPTSTPTRSGSSRAGSTTPTRPRSPKSTR
;
A
#
# COMPACT_ATOMS: atom_id res chain seq x y z
N MET A 1 54.34 -15.49 37.19
CA MET A 1 55.80 -15.33 37.21
C MET A 1 56.41 -16.55 36.52
N PRO A 2 57.41 -16.40 35.65
CA PRO A 2 57.60 -15.26 34.74
C PRO A 2 58.09 -15.70 33.34
N GLY A 3 57.62 -14.99 32.32
CA GLY A 3 58.52 -14.05 31.65
C GLY A 3 58.98 -14.37 30.22
N PRO A 4 59.32 -13.31 29.46
CA PRO A 4 59.36 -13.22 28.00
C PRO A 4 60.87 -13.16 27.58
N PRO A 5 61.40 -12.43 26.58
CA PRO A 5 60.85 -11.52 25.57
C PRO A 5 61.50 -11.64 24.17
N VAL A 6 61.19 -10.74 23.22
CA VAL A 6 62.10 -9.67 22.75
C VAL A 6 61.44 -8.91 21.58
N ALA A 7 61.45 -7.58 21.73
CA ALA A 7 61.01 -6.56 20.79
C ALA A 7 62.14 -6.11 19.83
N ARG A 8 61.82 -5.10 19.01
CA ARG A 8 62.70 -4.17 18.24
C ARG A 8 62.83 -4.54 16.74
N THR A 9 62.86 -3.65 15.76
CA THR A 9 62.94 -2.17 15.68
C THR A 9 62.68 -1.75 14.22
N ILE A 10 62.13 -0.55 14.02
CA ILE A 10 62.27 0.25 12.78
C ILE A 10 63.60 1.03 12.86
N PRO A 11 64.30 1.31 11.74
CA PRO A 11 64.49 2.71 11.36
C PRO A 11 64.50 3.01 9.84
N HIS A 12 63.85 4.15 9.52
CA HIS A 12 64.27 5.31 8.70
C HIS A 12 65.13 5.22 7.42
N GLN A 13 64.69 6.04 6.44
CA GLN A 13 65.47 6.92 5.54
C GLN A 13 66.21 6.22 4.36
N ASP A 14 66.24 6.70 3.11
CA ASP A 14 66.45 8.07 2.60
C ASP A 14 65.96 8.27 1.15
N ARG A 15 65.61 9.53 0.84
CA ARG A 15 65.66 10.17 -0.51
C ARG A 15 67.12 10.56 -0.81
N PRO A 16 67.61 10.83 -2.06
CA PRO A 16 67.16 12.04 -2.77
C PRO A 16 67.48 12.23 -4.29
N PHE A 17 67.05 13.41 -4.81
CA PHE A 17 67.52 14.24 -5.94
C PHE A 17 67.58 13.64 -7.37
N GLY A 18 67.20 14.32 -8.45
CA GLY A 18 66.82 15.72 -8.71
C GLY A 18 66.80 15.96 -10.24
N GLY A 19 66.41 17.16 -10.68
CA GLY A 19 66.75 17.65 -12.03
C GLY A 19 65.63 18.39 -12.77
N GLY A 20 65.79 19.71 -12.92
CA GLY A 20 64.80 20.62 -13.48
C GLY A 20 64.60 20.58 -15.00
N GLY A 21 63.59 21.34 -15.46
CA GLY A 21 63.35 21.57 -16.88
C GLY A 21 62.20 22.55 -17.10
N ARG A 22 62.49 23.68 -17.77
CA ARG A 22 61.65 24.88 -17.91
C ARG A 22 60.50 24.74 -18.92
N ALA A 23 59.40 25.40 -18.56
CA ALA A 23 58.44 26.22 -19.30
C ALA A 23 58.35 26.25 -20.84
N ARG A 24 57.07 26.32 -21.26
CA ARG A 24 56.42 26.93 -22.45
C ARG A 24 56.10 26.02 -23.64
N GLY A 25 54.79 25.92 -23.90
CA GLY A 25 54.25 25.39 -25.16
C GLY A 25 52.77 25.07 -25.03
N ALA A 26 51.93 26.10 -25.06
CA ALA A 26 50.48 25.95 -25.10
C ALA A 26 50.06 25.12 -26.31
N ARG A 27 49.40 23.98 -26.07
CA ARG A 27 48.50 23.32 -27.02
C ARG A 27 47.24 22.90 -26.28
N ALA A 28 46.13 23.39 -26.78
CA ALA A 28 44.79 23.12 -26.29
C ALA A 28 44.48 21.62 -26.43
N GLY A 29 44.44 20.93 -25.29
CA GLY A 29 43.77 19.63 -25.15
C GLY A 29 42.32 19.83 -24.69
N PRO A 30 41.41 18.90 -24.99
CA PRO A 30 39.99 19.09 -24.75
C PRO A 30 39.74 19.26 -23.26
N ARG A 31 39.10 20.39 -22.91
CA ARG A 31 38.56 20.65 -21.58
C ARG A 31 37.67 19.48 -21.19
N ALA A 32 37.99 18.83 -20.07
CA ALA A 32 37.02 18.06 -19.32
C ALA A 32 35.85 19.00 -19.00
N ALA A 33 34.70 18.74 -19.62
CA ALA A 33 33.47 19.43 -19.31
C ALA A 33 33.00 18.96 -17.93
N HIS A 34 33.09 19.83 -16.93
CA HIS A 34 32.03 19.90 -15.95
C HIS A 34 30.79 20.50 -16.63
N PRO A 35 29.64 19.83 -16.51
CA PRO A 35 28.40 20.52 -16.21
C PRO A 35 27.97 20.05 -14.80
N GLY A 36 27.71 20.92 -13.84
CA GLY A 36 26.84 22.07 -14.00
C GLY A 36 25.41 21.57 -13.88
N ALA A 37 24.79 21.87 -12.75
CA ALA A 37 23.37 21.71 -12.53
C ALA A 37 22.57 22.30 -13.71
N ALA A 38 21.70 21.51 -14.32
CA ALA A 38 20.53 21.99 -15.04
C ALA A 38 19.52 20.86 -15.19
N ALA A 39 18.34 21.10 -14.63
CA ALA A 39 17.17 20.27 -14.72
C ALA A 39 16.74 20.00 -16.18
N CYS A 40 16.16 18.83 -16.41
CA CYS A 40 15.22 18.61 -17.50
C CYS A 40 14.02 17.79 -17.00
N ALA A 41 12.99 18.57 -16.65
CA ALA A 41 11.57 18.31 -16.87
C ALA A 41 10.96 16.98 -16.37
N VAL A 42 10.75 16.90 -15.06
CA VAL A 42 9.45 16.43 -14.56
C VAL A 42 8.53 17.64 -14.55
N ALA A 43 7.68 17.76 -15.57
CA ALA A 43 6.60 18.73 -15.57
C ALA A 43 5.34 18.10 -16.17
N VAL A 44 4.50 17.55 -15.29
CA VAL A 44 3.04 17.65 -15.44
C VAL A 44 2.47 18.24 -14.16
N LEU A 45 2.01 19.48 -14.33
CA LEU A 45 0.95 20.25 -13.67
C LEU A 45 0.36 19.80 -12.31
N LEU A 46 0.19 20.85 -11.49
CA LEU A 46 -0.63 20.96 -10.28
C LEU A 46 -2.10 20.54 -10.44
N LEU A 47 -2.60 19.97 -9.33
CA LEU A 47 -3.99 19.93 -8.85
C LEU A 47 -5.05 19.36 -9.80
N SER A 48 -5.20 18.04 -9.72
CA SER A 48 -6.41 17.55 -9.08
C SER A 48 -5.99 16.87 -7.79
N ALA A 49 -6.57 17.27 -6.67
CA ALA A 49 -6.62 16.39 -5.51
C ALA A 49 -7.39 15.14 -5.96
N SER A 50 -6.70 14.19 -6.57
CA SER A 50 -7.24 12.85 -6.77
C SER A 50 -7.53 12.38 -5.36
N PRO A 51 -8.80 12.15 -4.99
CA PRO A 51 -9.12 11.80 -3.62
C PRO A 51 -8.60 10.39 -3.44
N TRP A 52 -7.35 10.25 -3.01
CA TRP A 52 -6.61 9.01 -2.75
C TRP A 52 -7.59 7.86 -2.55
N THR A 53 -7.83 7.19 -3.67
CA THR A 53 -8.84 6.16 -3.81
C THR A 53 -8.26 4.94 -3.10
N ALA A 54 -8.97 4.39 -2.11
CA ALA A 54 -8.60 3.17 -1.38
C ALA A 54 -7.72 2.23 -2.21
N ALA A 55 -6.43 2.16 -1.88
CA ALA A 55 -5.47 1.37 -2.64
C ALA A 55 -5.67 -0.09 -2.25
N GLY A 56 -6.58 -0.78 -2.93
CA GLY A 56 -6.92 -2.17 -2.68
C GLY A 56 -8.43 -2.45 -2.66
N PRO A 57 -8.84 -3.70 -2.92
CA PRO A 57 -10.24 -4.11 -2.91
C PRO A 57 -10.78 -4.21 -1.48
N LEU A 58 -11.83 -3.44 -1.18
CA LEU A 58 -12.53 -3.47 0.11
C LEU A 58 -13.94 -4.01 -0.06
N TYR A 59 -14.35 -4.91 0.82
CA TYR A 59 -15.68 -5.49 0.89
C TYR A 59 -16.30 -5.27 2.26
N ARG A 60 -17.60 -5.04 2.27
CA ARG A 60 -18.44 -5.07 3.47
C ARG A 60 -19.08 -6.43 3.59
N ILE A 61 -18.99 -7.02 4.77
CA ILE A 61 -19.58 -8.31 5.14
C ILE A 61 -20.76 -8.03 6.08
N GLU A 62 -21.95 -8.48 5.69
CA GLU A 62 -23.18 -8.22 6.43
C GLU A 62 -23.97 -9.52 6.67
N ARG A 63 -24.57 -9.63 7.86
CA ARG A 63 -25.57 -10.64 8.21
C ARG A 63 -26.59 -10.00 9.16
N ALA A 64 -27.87 -10.36 9.01
CA ALA A 64 -28.95 -9.82 9.84
C ALA A 64 -28.65 -10.01 11.33
N GLY A 65 -28.93 -8.99 12.13
CA GLY A 65 -28.71 -9.02 13.59
C GLY A 65 -27.26 -8.84 14.05
N THR A 66 -26.30 -8.64 13.14
CA THR A 66 -24.88 -8.44 13.48
C THR A 66 -24.35 -7.14 12.89
N PRO A 67 -23.52 -6.36 13.63
CA PRO A 67 -22.84 -5.22 13.05
C PRO A 67 -21.95 -5.63 11.87
N PRO A 68 -21.77 -4.77 10.85
CA PRO A 68 -20.98 -5.12 9.69
C PRO A 68 -19.51 -5.39 10.07
N SER A 69 -18.90 -6.29 9.31
CA SER A 69 -17.46 -6.53 9.27
C SER A 69 -16.94 -6.13 7.88
N TYR A 70 -15.62 -6.12 7.71
CA TYR A 70 -14.97 -5.74 6.47
C TYR A 70 -13.91 -6.75 6.07
N LEU A 71 -13.75 -6.97 4.76
CA LEU A 71 -12.70 -7.78 4.16
C LEU A 71 -11.91 -6.92 3.19
N TYR A 72 -10.62 -6.78 3.46
CA TYR A 72 -9.71 -5.94 2.71
C TYR A 72 -8.59 -6.77 2.11
N GLY A 73 -8.39 -6.64 0.81
CA GLY A 73 -7.26 -7.23 0.11
C GLY A 73 -6.02 -6.35 0.24
N THR A 74 -4.91 -6.91 0.70
CA THR A 74 -3.60 -6.26 0.79
C THR A 74 -2.68 -6.74 -0.33
N LEU A 75 -1.57 -6.02 -0.51
CA LEU A 75 -0.44 -6.45 -1.32
C LEU A 75 0.81 -6.22 -0.47
N HIS A 76 1.66 -7.22 -0.34
CA HIS A 76 2.91 -7.18 0.44
C HIS A 76 3.95 -6.31 -0.25
N SER A 77 3.68 -5.01 -0.33
CA SER A 77 4.50 -4.03 -1.01
C SER A 77 4.54 -2.75 -0.20
N ALA A 78 5.72 -2.13 -0.22
CA ALA A 78 5.95 -0.81 0.32
C ALA A 78 5.86 0.28 -0.77
N ASP A 79 5.43 -0.07 -2.00
CA ASP A 79 5.17 0.90 -3.06
C ASP A 79 4.21 1.98 -2.55
N PRO A 80 4.52 3.29 -2.67
CA PRO A 80 3.69 4.37 -2.14
C PRO A 80 2.24 4.38 -2.66
N ARG A 81 1.99 3.81 -3.85
CA ARG A 81 0.65 3.65 -4.42
C ARG A 81 -0.17 2.59 -3.69
N VAL A 82 0.51 1.62 -3.06
CA VAL A 82 -0.06 0.51 -2.28
C VAL A 82 -0.12 0.86 -0.80
N ALA A 83 0.97 1.39 -0.25
CA ALA A 83 1.16 1.73 1.16
C ALA A 83 0.42 3.03 1.57
N SER A 84 -0.84 3.17 1.13
CA SER A 84 -1.72 4.27 1.51
C SER A 84 -3.12 3.80 1.89
N LEU A 85 -3.51 4.08 3.13
CA LEU A 85 -4.87 3.79 3.60
C LEU A 85 -5.83 4.88 3.10
N GLY A 86 -6.53 4.59 1.99
CA GLY A 86 -7.57 5.48 1.49
C GLY A 86 -8.75 5.60 2.46
N ALA A 87 -9.49 6.70 2.36
CA ALA A 87 -10.56 7.03 3.31
C ALA A 87 -11.59 5.90 3.57
N PRO A 88 -12.09 5.14 2.58
CA PRO A 88 -13.00 4.02 2.85
C PRO A 88 -12.43 2.95 3.79
N VAL A 89 -11.12 2.69 3.69
CA VAL A 89 -10.41 1.71 4.52
C VAL A 89 -10.29 2.24 5.95
N LYS A 90 -9.91 3.52 6.08
CA LYS A 90 -9.88 4.22 7.38
C LYS A 90 -11.25 4.26 8.04
N ASP A 91 -12.32 4.51 7.28
CA ASP A 91 -13.70 4.52 7.76
C ASP A 91 -14.16 3.13 8.20
N ALA A 92 -13.74 2.08 7.50
CA ALA A 92 -14.01 0.69 7.87
C ALA A 92 -13.28 0.30 9.16
N LEU A 93 -11.97 0.55 9.25
CA LEU A 93 -11.17 0.40 10.48
C LEU A 93 -11.80 1.19 11.65
N ALA A 94 -12.21 2.43 11.36
CA ALA A 94 -13.25 3.25 12.03
C ALA A 94 -14.23 2.50 12.92
N GLN A 95 -14.95 1.59 12.29
CA GLN A 95 -16.18 0.99 12.79
C GLN A 95 -15.96 -0.38 13.44
N THR A 96 -14.75 -0.92 13.34
CA THR A 96 -14.36 -2.23 13.84
C THR A 96 -13.74 -2.17 15.23
N ARG A 97 -13.63 -3.33 15.88
CA ARG A 97 -12.99 -3.51 17.20
C ARG A 97 -11.93 -4.60 17.21
N ARG A 98 -11.93 -5.45 16.19
CA ARG A 98 -11.04 -6.59 16.03
C ARG A 98 -10.40 -6.53 14.66
N LEU A 99 -9.09 -6.73 14.58
CA LEU A 99 -8.34 -6.93 13.36
C LEU A 99 -8.01 -8.42 13.25
N ALA A 100 -8.35 -9.01 12.11
CA ALA A 100 -7.98 -10.37 11.73
C ALA A 100 -7.09 -10.31 10.49
N PRO A 101 -5.77 -10.06 10.65
CA PRO A 101 -4.86 -10.09 9.53
C PRO A 101 -4.56 -11.53 9.11
N GLU A 102 -4.00 -11.72 7.92
CA GLU A 102 -3.51 -13.03 7.45
C GLU A 102 -2.59 -13.68 8.48
N LEU A 103 -1.55 -12.96 8.88
CA LEU A 103 -0.57 -13.39 9.85
C LEU A 103 -0.21 -12.21 10.78
N VAL A 104 0.08 -12.52 12.04
CA VAL A 104 0.81 -11.62 12.94
C VAL A 104 2.14 -12.27 13.23
N LEU A 105 3.20 -11.78 12.60
CA LEU A 105 4.55 -12.26 12.86
C LEU A 105 5.23 -11.35 13.88
N SER A 106 5.62 -11.90 15.02
CA SER A 106 6.37 -11.19 16.06
C SER A 106 7.87 -11.50 15.99
N GLU A 107 8.68 -10.72 16.69
CA GLU A 107 10.13 -10.98 16.83
C GLU A 107 10.42 -12.36 17.42
N ARG A 108 9.51 -12.90 18.23
CA ARG A 108 9.66 -14.24 18.83
C ARG A 108 9.44 -15.37 17.82
N ASP A 109 8.67 -15.10 16.77
CA ASP A 109 8.29 -16.09 15.75
C ASP A 109 9.33 -16.15 14.61
N LEU A 110 10.07 -15.04 14.39
CA LEU A 110 11.07 -14.93 13.32
C LEU A 110 12.10 -16.06 13.32
N PRO A 111 12.72 -16.45 14.46
CA PRO A 111 13.69 -17.55 14.46
C PRO A 111 13.09 -18.87 13.99
N GLY A 112 11.85 -19.18 14.38
CA GLY A 112 11.14 -20.39 13.97
C GLY A 112 10.83 -20.40 12.48
N PHE A 113 10.38 -19.26 11.94
CA PHE A 113 10.14 -19.11 10.50
C PHE A 113 11.43 -19.27 9.68
N VAL A 114 12.53 -18.65 10.13
CA VAL A 114 13.86 -18.77 9.48
C VAL A 114 14.40 -20.19 9.56
N ALA A 115 14.22 -20.87 10.70
CA ALA A 115 14.59 -22.27 10.84
C ALA A 115 13.78 -23.16 9.88
N GLY A 116 12.46 -22.92 9.77
CA GLY A 116 11.59 -23.63 8.83
C GLY A 116 11.96 -23.46 7.36
N ALA A 117 12.59 -22.34 7.01
CA ALA A 117 13.12 -22.06 5.68
C ALA A 117 14.39 -22.85 5.31
N SER A 118 14.97 -23.56 6.28
CA SER A 118 16.17 -24.40 6.10
C SER A 118 15.84 -25.88 6.30
N TYR A 119 16.62 -26.76 5.68
CA TYR A 119 16.67 -28.17 6.07
C TYR A 119 17.29 -28.32 7.45
N ASP A 120 16.67 -29.16 8.27
CA ASP A 120 17.13 -29.57 9.60
C ASP A 120 17.86 -30.93 9.57
N ASP A 121 17.99 -31.53 8.39
CA ASP A 121 18.64 -32.82 8.14
C ASP A 121 19.89 -32.69 7.23
N ALA A 122 20.32 -33.80 6.64
CA ALA A 122 21.49 -33.86 5.78
C ALA A 122 21.29 -33.20 4.40
N ARG A 123 20.05 -32.87 4.01
CA ARG A 123 19.75 -32.29 2.69
C ARG A 123 20.34 -30.89 2.55
N ARG A 124 20.68 -30.54 1.32
CA ARG A 124 21.29 -29.27 0.94
C ARG A 124 20.60 -28.70 -0.28
N LEU A 125 20.76 -27.39 -0.47
CA LEU A 125 20.28 -26.71 -1.67
C LEU A 125 20.91 -27.30 -2.94
N ALA A 126 22.18 -27.72 -2.87
CA ALA A 126 22.91 -28.37 -3.95
C ALA A 126 22.37 -29.74 -4.36
N ASP A 127 21.49 -30.37 -3.56
CA ASP A 127 20.82 -31.61 -3.95
C ASP A 127 19.78 -31.38 -5.05
N HIS A 128 19.35 -30.12 -5.25
CA HIS A 128 18.27 -29.74 -6.17
C HIS A 128 18.75 -28.95 -7.40
N PHE A 129 19.94 -28.37 -7.32
CA PHE A 129 20.47 -27.44 -8.32
C PHE A 129 21.94 -27.73 -8.60
N ASP A 130 22.32 -27.67 -9.89
CA ASP A 130 23.72 -27.74 -10.30
C ASP A 130 24.52 -26.51 -9.83
N ALA A 131 25.85 -26.62 -9.90
CA ALA A 131 26.77 -25.58 -9.43
C ALA A 131 26.54 -24.22 -10.11
N ASP A 132 26.20 -24.21 -11.40
CA ASP A 132 25.94 -22.99 -12.16
C ASP A 132 24.66 -22.30 -11.68
N THR A 133 23.59 -23.06 -11.43
CA THR A 133 22.34 -22.56 -10.89
C THR A 133 22.52 -22.04 -9.46
N ILE A 134 23.29 -22.75 -8.63
CA ILE A 134 23.64 -22.28 -7.27
C ILE A 134 24.38 -20.94 -7.32
N ALA A 135 25.37 -20.81 -8.23
CA ALA A 135 26.09 -19.56 -8.44
C ALA A 135 25.15 -18.43 -8.93
N ALA A 136 24.24 -18.74 -9.85
CA ALA A 136 23.25 -17.79 -10.36
C ALA A 136 22.28 -17.31 -9.26
N ILE A 137 21.81 -18.21 -8.38
CA ILE A 137 21.00 -17.86 -7.21
C ILE A 137 21.77 -16.87 -6.33
N ARG A 138 23.02 -17.20 -5.97
CA ARG A 138 23.83 -16.35 -5.11
C ARG A 138 24.10 -14.98 -5.73
N ALA A 139 24.38 -14.93 -7.03
CA ALA A 139 24.57 -13.69 -7.77
C ALA A 139 23.29 -12.83 -7.77
N ALA A 140 22.12 -13.44 -7.99
CA ALA A 140 20.83 -12.75 -7.98
C ALA A 140 20.47 -12.17 -6.59
N LEU A 141 20.85 -12.86 -5.52
CA LEU A 141 20.65 -12.38 -4.16
C LEU A 141 21.64 -11.25 -3.78
N GLY A 142 22.87 -11.29 -4.28
CA GLY A 142 23.89 -10.30 -4.00
C GLY A 142 24.11 -10.12 -2.49
N ALA A 143 24.07 -8.89 -1.99
CA ALA A 143 24.24 -8.58 -0.57
C ALA A 143 23.13 -9.13 0.35
N ARG A 144 22.01 -9.61 -0.22
CA ARG A 144 20.91 -10.24 0.54
C ARG A 144 21.11 -11.74 0.74
N ALA A 145 22.14 -12.33 0.12
CA ALA A 145 22.45 -13.74 0.32
C ALA A 145 22.85 -13.98 1.78
N PRO A 146 22.28 -14.99 2.46
CA PRO A 146 22.75 -15.43 3.77
C PRO A 146 24.21 -15.91 3.71
N ASP A 147 24.81 -16.10 4.88
CA ASP A 147 26.12 -16.75 5.02
C ASP A 147 26.12 -18.15 4.40
N ASP A 148 27.31 -18.68 4.08
CA ASP A 148 27.47 -19.95 3.37
C ASP A 148 26.79 -21.13 4.04
N ALA A 149 26.85 -21.20 5.38
CA ALA A 149 26.27 -22.30 6.13
C ALA A 149 24.74 -22.27 6.08
N THR A 150 24.14 -21.07 6.22
CA THR A 150 22.69 -20.89 6.10
C THR A 150 22.22 -21.09 4.66
N PHE A 151 22.92 -20.50 3.69
CA PHE A 151 22.60 -20.59 2.27
C PHE A 151 22.58 -22.04 1.77
N ALA A 152 23.57 -22.85 2.16
CA ALA A 152 23.66 -24.25 1.76
C ALA A 152 22.50 -25.12 2.28
N ARG A 153 21.82 -24.69 3.35
CA ARG A 153 20.68 -25.42 3.94
C ARG A 153 19.32 -24.88 3.53
N LEU A 154 19.24 -23.80 2.76
CA LEU A 154 17.95 -23.26 2.33
C LEU A 154 17.13 -24.29 1.55
N LYS A 155 15.83 -24.35 1.85
CA LYS A 155 14.87 -25.07 1.02
C LYS A 155 14.63 -24.29 -0.29
N PRO A 156 14.29 -24.95 -1.41
CA PRO A 156 14.04 -24.26 -2.67
C PRO A 156 12.96 -23.15 -2.60
N TRP A 157 11.88 -23.35 -1.84
CA TRP A 157 10.87 -22.29 -1.64
C TRP A 157 11.42 -21.06 -0.90
N ALA A 158 12.40 -21.22 -0.01
CA ALA A 158 13.01 -20.10 0.69
C ALA A 158 13.84 -19.25 -0.27
N VAL A 159 14.54 -19.90 -1.20
CA VAL A 159 15.24 -19.22 -2.30
C VAL A 159 14.25 -18.42 -3.15
N MET A 160 13.10 -19.00 -3.50
CA MET A 160 12.04 -18.30 -4.25
C MET A 160 11.59 -17.01 -3.53
N LEU A 161 11.36 -17.06 -2.21
CA LEU A 161 10.98 -15.86 -1.44
C LEU A 161 12.07 -14.78 -1.47
N LEU A 162 13.34 -15.19 -1.31
CA LEU A 162 14.48 -14.26 -1.35
C LEU A 162 14.65 -13.65 -2.74
N LEU A 163 14.44 -14.40 -3.82
CA LEU A 163 14.49 -13.89 -5.19
C LEU A 163 13.32 -12.95 -5.52
N ALA A 164 12.16 -13.14 -4.89
CA ALA A 164 10.98 -12.29 -5.08
C ALA A 164 11.09 -10.93 -4.37
N GLN A 165 12.04 -10.76 -3.44
CA GLN A 165 12.27 -9.47 -2.79
C GLN A 165 12.96 -8.49 -3.76
N PRO A 166 12.50 -7.23 -3.85
CA PRO A 166 13.17 -6.22 -4.66
C PRO A 166 14.61 -6.00 -4.17
N VAL A 167 15.53 -5.76 -5.11
CA VAL A 167 16.99 -5.74 -4.85
C VAL A 167 17.43 -4.57 -3.95
N ALA A 168 16.69 -3.46 -3.94
CA ALA A 168 16.91 -2.34 -3.02
C ALA A 168 15.72 -1.35 -3.02
N GLY A 169 15.39 -0.85 -1.84
CA GLY A 169 14.48 0.26 -1.57
C GLY A 169 14.55 0.59 -0.09
N GLU A 170 14.28 1.83 0.32
CA GLU A 170 14.17 2.18 1.74
C GLU A 170 13.20 1.21 2.44
N ALA A 171 13.51 0.82 3.67
CA ALA A 171 12.66 -0.03 4.49
C ALA A 171 11.39 0.75 4.89
N HIS A 172 10.48 0.89 3.94
CA HIS A 172 9.17 1.47 4.17
C HIS A 172 8.24 0.38 4.70
N PRO A 173 7.36 0.72 5.66
CA PRO A 173 6.38 -0.23 6.16
C PRO A 173 5.46 -0.68 5.02
N THR A 174 5.20 -1.99 4.94
CA THR A 174 4.20 -2.55 4.02
C THR A 174 2.80 -2.16 4.45
N LEU A 175 1.84 -2.21 3.52
CA LEU A 175 0.42 -1.98 3.84
C LEU A 175 -0.09 -2.86 4.99
N ASP A 176 0.36 -4.12 5.07
CA ASP A 176 0.00 -5.05 6.15
C ASP A 176 0.46 -4.55 7.52
N SER A 177 1.73 -4.15 7.63
CA SER A 177 2.30 -3.61 8.88
C SER A 177 1.58 -2.32 9.31
N MET A 178 1.28 -1.42 8.38
CA MET A 178 0.55 -0.18 8.66
C MET A 178 -0.86 -0.43 9.21
N ILE A 179 -1.55 -1.48 8.75
CA ILE A 179 -2.88 -1.86 9.25
C ILE A 179 -2.79 -2.39 10.67
N VAL A 180 -1.82 -3.26 10.94
CA VAL A 180 -1.57 -3.82 12.29
C VAL A 180 -1.24 -2.70 13.27
N ASP A 181 -0.35 -1.79 12.91
CA ASP A 181 0.05 -0.67 13.76
C ASP A 181 -1.13 0.28 14.01
N ALA A 182 -1.91 0.60 12.98
CA ALA A 182 -3.12 1.40 13.11
C ALA A 182 -4.16 0.75 14.03
N ALA A 183 -4.31 -0.58 13.99
CA ALA A 183 -5.22 -1.31 14.87
C ALA A 183 -4.72 -1.34 16.32
N ARG A 184 -3.42 -1.60 16.54
CA ARG A 184 -2.77 -1.57 17.86
C ARG A 184 -2.87 -0.20 18.51
N GLY A 185 -2.57 0.88 17.77
CA GLY A 185 -2.70 2.26 18.26
C GLY A 185 -4.12 2.66 18.67
N ARG A 186 -5.13 1.87 18.25
CA ARG A 186 -6.54 2.06 18.61
C ARG A 186 -7.04 1.09 19.68
N GLY A 187 -6.17 0.25 20.24
CA GLY A 187 -6.53 -0.77 21.22
C GLY A 187 -7.46 -1.85 20.68
N MET A 188 -7.40 -2.14 19.37
CA MET A 188 -8.15 -3.25 18.79
C MET A 188 -7.52 -4.59 19.19
N THR A 189 -8.33 -5.63 19.36
CA THR A 189 -7.83 -7.00 19.42
C THR A 189 -7.24 -7.37 18.07
N VAL A 190 -6.00 -7.87 18.02
CA VAL A 190 -5.32 -8.26 16.78
C VAL A 190 -5.00 -9.76 16.86
N GLU A 191 -5.60 -10.56 15.99
CA GLU A 191 -5.49 -12.02 15.99
C GLU A 191 -5.30 -12.53 14.55
N GLY A 192 -4.15 -13.13 14.26
CA GLY A 192 -3.85 -13.70 12.94
C GLY A 192 -4.84 -14.80 12.55
N LEU A 193 -5.19 -14.87 11.27
CA LEU A 193 -5.96 -15.98 10.71
C LEU A 193 -5.10 -17.23 10.49
N GLU A 194 -3.79 -17.09 10.56
CA GLU A 194 -2.80 -18.14 10.43
C GLU A 194 -1.72 -18.04 11.51
N MET A 195 -1.07 -19.17 11.77
CA MET A 195 0.14 -19.25 12.57
C MET A 195 1.38 -19.29 11.67
N PRO A 196 2.54 -18.78 12.12
CA PRO A 196 3.78 -18.81 11.35
C PRO A 196 4.16 -20.22 10.86
N GLU A 197 3.96 -21.25 11.70
CA GLU A 197 4.25 -22.65 11.38
C GLU A 197 3.35 -23.17 10.25
N GLU A 198 2.12 -22.69 10.16
CA GLU A 198 1.20 -23.06 9.08
C GLU A 198 1.61 -22.46 7.75
N GLN A 199 2.21 -21.27 7.75
CA GLN A 199 2.80 -20.71 6.53
C GLN A 199 4.01 -21.53 6.07
N VAL A 200 4.92 -21.88 6.98
CA VAL A 200 6.06 -22.77 6.66
C VAL A 200 5.55 -24.10 6.10
N ALA A 201 4.57 -24.72 6.75
CA ALA A 201 3.96 -25.96 6.28
C ALA A 201 3.30 -25.82 4.89
N SER A 202 2.69 -24.66 4.60
CA SER A 202 2.10 -24.38 3.28
C SER A 202 3.16 -24.30 2.17
N PHE A 203 4.35 -23.75 2.47
CA PHE A 203 5.46 -23.77 1.53
C PHE A 203 6.06 -25.17 1.37
N ASP A 204 6.24 -25.90 2.47
CA ASP A 204 6.75 -27.28 2.45
C ASP A 204 5.82 -28.24 1.71
N ALA A 205 4.51 -27.97 1.70
CA ALA A 205 3.52 -28.76 0.96
C ALA A 205 3.60 -28.59 -0.56
N ILE A 206 4.26 -27.55 -1.07
CA ILE A 206 4.49 -27.39 -2.51
C ILE A 206 5.42 -28.52 -2.98
N PRO A 207 5.07 -29.31 -4.01
CA PRO A 207 5.93 -30.38 -4.50
C PRO A 207 7.33 -29.85 -4.82
N VAL A 208 8.38 -30.58 -4.39
CA VAL A 208 9.77 -30.12 -4.50
C VAL A 208 10.16 -29.79 -5.94
N ASP A 209 9.74 -30.60 -6.92
CA ASP A 209 9.97 -30.33 -8.35
C ASP A 209 9.34 -29.00 -8.80
N SER A 210 8.19 -28.64 -8.23
CA SER A 210 7.56 -27.34 -8.50
C SER A 210 8.36 -26.21 -7.88
N GLN A 211 8.86 -26.36 -6.66
CA GLN A 211 9.72 -25.34 -6.04
C GLN A 211 10.99 -25.12 -6.87
N VAL A 212 11.64 -26.20 -7.31
CA VAL A 212 12.85 -26.17 -8.16
C VAL A 212 12.56 -25.49 -9.51
N ALA A 213 11.46 -25.87 -10.17
CA ALA A 213 11.06 -25.26 -11.43
C ALA A 213 10.78 -23.75 -11.28
N LEU A 214 10.11 -23.33 -10.22
CA LEU A 214 9.79 -21.93 -9.95
C LEU A 214 11.02 -21.09 -9.63
N VAL A 215 12.01 -21.64 -8.92
CA VAL A 215 13.31 -20.96 -8.71
C VAL A 215 14.02 -20.73 -10.05
N ARG A 216 14.15 -21.77 -10.89
CA ARG A 216 14.77 -21.65 -12.23
C ARG A 216 14.04 -20.64 -13.09
N TRP A 217 12.70 -20.68 -13.09
CA TRP A 217 11.86 -19.75 -13.83
C TRP A 217 12.06 -18.30 -13.37
N THR A 218 12.15 -18.06 -12.06
CA THR A 218 12.40 -16.73 -11.49
C THR A 218 13.78 -16.21 -11.90
N LEU A 219 14.81 -17.06 -11.88
CA LEU A 219 16.17 -16.69 -12.33
C LEU A 219 16.21 -16.30 -13.80
N ALA A 220 15.52 -17.06 -14.67
CA ALA A 220 15.44 -16.80 -16.10
C ALA A 220 14.69 -15.50 -16.44
N ARG A 221 13.87 -14.99 -15.52
CA ARG A 221 13.00 -13.83 -15.71
C ARG A 221 13.36 -12.62 -14.87
N GLN A 222 14.56 -12.56 -14.30
CA GLN A 222 14.97 -11.45 -13.42
C GLN A 222 14.77 -10.07 -14.06
N THR A 223 15.01 -9.93 -15.37
CA THR A 223 14.81 -8.67 -16.11
C THR A 223 13.34 -8.29 -16.28
N ALA A 224 12.42 -9.28 -16.23
CA ALA A 224 10.98 -9.06 -16.32
C ALA A 224 10.32 -8.79 -14.96
N LEU A 225 10.98 -9.10 -13.84
CA LEU A 225 10.41 -8.96 -12.49
C LEU A 225 9.89 -7.55 -12.20
N ALA A 226 10.61 -6.51 -12.63
CA ALA A 226 10.17 -5.12 -12.45
C ALA A 226 8.87 -4.81 -13.21
N ALA A 227 8.73 -5.33 -14.44
CA ALA A 227 7.52 -5.14 -15.24
C ALA A 227 6.35 -5.96 -14.69
N ASP A 228 6.60 -7.19 -14.24
CA ASP A 228 5.60 -8.05 -13.60
C ASP A 228 5.11 -7.44 -12.28
N HIS A 229 6.02 -6.86 -11.49
CA HIS A 229 5.69 -6.12 -10.27
C HIS A 229 4.83 -4.89 -10.57
N GLU A 230 5.21 -4.07 -11.56
CA GLU A 230 4.42 -2.90 -11.98
C GLU A 230 3.01 -3.29 -12.43
N ALA A 231 2.88 -4.36 -13.22
CA ALA A 231 1.58 -4.87 -13.65
C ALA A 231 0.71 -5.30 -12.46
N THR A 232 1.33 -5.94 -11.46
CA THR A 232 0.67 -6.35 -10.21
C THR A 232 0.20 -5.14 -9.40
N VAL A 233 1.06 -4.13 -9.22
CA VAL A 233 0.70 -2.89 -8.50
C VAL A 233 -0.46 -2.17 -9.20
N ARG A 234 -0.44 -2.06 -10.53
CA ARG A 234 -1.55 -1.46 -11.29
C ARG A 234 -2.87 -2.20 -11.08
N ALA A 235 -2.87 -3.51 -11.27
CA ALA A 235 -4.07 -4.32 -11.07
C ALA A 235 -4.61 -4.21 -9.63
N PHE A 236 -3.73 -4.13 -8.63
CA PHE A 236 -4.10 -3.92 -7.24
C PHE A 236 -4.73 -2.55 -6.99
N VAL A 237 -4.11 -1.47 -7.46
CA VAL A 237 -4.62 -0.09 -7.32
C VAL A 237 -5.96 0.08 -8.03
N ASP A 238 -6.14 -0.57 -9.18
CA ASP A 238 -7.40 -0.62 -9.94
C ASP A 238 -8.46 -1.54 -9.31
N ARG A 239 -8.08 -2.31 -8.28
CA ARG A 239 -8.92 -3.29 -7.56
C ARG A 239 -9.44 -4.42 -8.46
N ASP A 240 -8.68 -4.73 -9.49
CA ASP A 240 -8.95 -5.75 -10.48
C ASP A 240 -8.41 -7.10 -10.00
N LEU A 241 -9.22 -7.74 -9.14
CA LEU A 241 -8.95 -9.05 -8.59
C LEU A 241 -8.81 -10.15 -9.66
N PRO A 242 -9.70 -10.23 -10.69
CA PRO A 242 -9.50 -11.15 -11.80
C PRO A 242 -8.17 -10.93 -12.52
N ARG A 243 -7.78 -9.67 -12.76
CA ARG A 243 -6.48 -9.37 -13.38
C ARG A 243 -5.31 -9.81 -12.51
N LEU A 244 -5.34 -9.53 -11.20
CA LEU A 244 -4.32 -10.01 -10.26
C LEU A 244 -4.16 -11.54 -10.32
N ARG A 245 -5.27 -12.28 -10.30
CA ARG A 245 -5.23 -13.74 -10.39
C ARG A 245 -4.71 -14.21 -11.76
N SER A 246 -5.10 -13.55 -12.85
CA SER A 246 -4.59 -13.85 -14.20
C SER A 246 -3.08 -13.60 -14.31
N LEU A 247 -2.56 -12.52 -13.72
CA LEU A 247 -1.12 -12.23 -13.73
C LEU A 247 -0.31 -13.33 -13.04
N ALA A 248 -0.87 -13.95 -11.98
CA ALA A 248 -0.23 -15.06 -11.28
C ALA A 248 -0.29 -16.40 -12.05
N LEU A 249 -1.39 -16.67 -12.78
CA LEU A 249 -1.60 -17.92 -13.51
C LEU A 249 -1.04 -17.90 -14.94
N ASP A 250 -1.22 -16.78 -15.64
CA ASP A 250 -0.92 -16.64 -17.06
C ASP A 250 0.51 -16.15 -17.31
N ALA A 251 1.31 -15.97 -16.25
CA ALA A 251 2.74 -15.66 -16.35
C ALA A 251 3.50 -16.66 -17.24
N ALA A 252 3.00 -17.89 -17.32
CA ALA A 252 3.51 -18.95 -18.17
C ALA A 252 2.47 -19.45 -19.18
N ARG A 253 1.58 -18.59 -19.70
CA ARG A 253 0.47 -19.00 -20.60
C ARG A 253 0.90 -19.93 -21.75
N ASP A 254 2.10 -19.71 -22.28
CA ASP A 254 2.66 -20.43 -23.43
C ASP A 254 3.48 -21.69 -23.02
N ASP A 255 3.55 -22.01 -21.71
CA ASP A 255 4.24 -23.17 -21.14
C ASP A 255 3.30 -23.95 -20.21
N ALA A 256 2.77 -25.08 -20.71
CA ALA A 256 1.82 -25.91 -19.97
C ALA A 256 2.42 -26.56 -18.70
N THR A 257 3.71 -26.90 -18.73
CA THR A 257 4.41 -27.51 -17.60
C THR A 257 4.56 -26.48 -16.49
N MET A 258 5.05 -25.29 -16.82
CA MET A 258 5.22 -24.21 -15.85
C MET A 258 3.87 -23.72 -15.29
N ARG A 259 2.80 -23.69 -16.09
CA ARG A 259 1.44 -23.44 -15.57
C ARG A 259 1.02 -24.43 -14.49
N SER A 260 1.41 -25.70 -14.61
CA SER A 260 1.09 -26.71 -13.61
C SER A 260 1.83 -26.44 -12.29
N HIS A 261 3.10 -26.01 -12.35
CA HIS A 261 3.86 -25.59 -11.18
C HIS A 261 3.30 -24.32 -10.53
N LEU A 262 2.92 -23.30 -11.31
CA LEU A 262 2.24 -22.09 -10.80
C LEU A 262 0.87 -22.41 -10.18
N ALA A 263 0.12 -23.35 -10.77
CA ALA A 263 -1.15 -23.80 -10.21
C ALA A 263 -0.96 -24.56 -8.88
N ALA A 264 0.11 -25.35 -8.75
CA ALA A 264 0.47 -25.98 -7.47
C ALA A 264 0.84 -24.93 -6.41
N LEU A 265 1.64 -23.93 -6.79
CA LEU A 265 1.98 -22.80 -5.92
C LEU A 265 0.72 -22.08 -5.40
N LEU A 266 -0.19 -21.69 -6.30
CA LEU A 266 -1.42 -20.98 -5.91
C LEU A 266 -2.39 -21.86 -5.12
N ARG A 267 -2.42 -23.17 -5.37
CA ARG A 267 -3.22 -24.09 -4.56
C ARG A 267 -2.79 -24.04 -3.09
N HIS A 268 -1.50 -24.26 -2.82
CA HIS A 268 -0.98 -24.33 -1.46
C HIS A 268 -0.88 -22.97 -0.79
N LEU A 269 -0.45 -21.93 -1.52
CA LEU A 269 -0.24 -20.60 -0.95
C LEU A 269 -1.46 -19.70 -0.97
N VAL A 270 -2.53 -20.04 -1.70
CA VAL A 270 -3.72 -19.20 -1.76
C VAL A 270 -4.98 -19.99 -1.48
N ASP A 271 -5.30 -20.98 -2.30
CA ASP A 271 -6.65 -21.55 -2.29
C ASP A 271 -6.91 -22.41 -1.03
N ASP A 272 -5.96 -23.25 -0.61
CA ASP A 272 -6.11 -24.11 0.57
C ASP A 272 -6.10 -23.28 1.87
N ARG A 273 -5.23 -22.28 1.92
CA ARG A 273 -5.17 -21.28 2.99
C ARG A 273 -6.45 -20.44 3.09
N SER A 274 -7.03 -20.03 1.95
CA SER A 274 -8.30 -19.29 1.92
C SER A 274 -9.46 -20.08 2.54
N ALA A 275 -9.48 -21.41 2.35
CA ALA A 275 -10.48 -22.28 2.96
C ALA A 275 -10.35 -22.31 4.49
N LEU A 276 -9.11 -22.42 5.01
CA LEU A 276 -8.84 -22.39 6.45
C LEU A 276 -9.16 -21.01 7.06
N MET A 277 -8.78 -19.93 6.38
CA MET A 277 -9.15 -18.56 6.79
C MET A 277 -10.67 -18.38 6.86
N ALA A 278 -11.42 -18.85 5.87
CA ALA A 278 -12.89 -18.79 5.88
C ALA A 278 -13.50 -19.60 7.03
N HIS A 279 -12.90 -20.74 7.38
CA HIS A 279 -13.30 -21.52 8.55
C HIS A 279 -13.05 -20.75 9.85
N ARG A 280 -11.86 -20.19 10.04
CA ARG A 280 -11.48 -19.42 11.25
C ARG A 280 -12.28 -18.13 11.43
N LEU A 281 -12.74 -17.54 10.33
CA LEU A 281 -13.62 -16.37 10.36
C LEU A 281 -15.05 -16.67 10.82
N PHE A 282 -15.46 -17.94 10.93
CA PHE A 282 -16.83 -18.33 11.29
C PHE A 282 -17.27 -17.73 12.64
N LEU A 283 -16.46 -17.88 13.70
CA LEU A 283 -16.80 -17.34 15.03
C LEU A 283 -16.63 -15.81 15.12
N PRO A 284 -15.50 -15.21 14.69
CA PRO A 284 -15.32 -13.77 14.74
C PRO A 284 -16.44 -13.01 14.01
N LEU A 285 -16.83 -13.44 12.81
CA LEU A 285 -17.84 -12.72 12.02
C LEU A 285 -19.24 -12.76 12.64
N ARG A 286 -19.58 -13.71 13.51
CA ARG A 286 -20.86 -13.70 14.26
C ARG A 286 -20.94 -12.57 15.28
N GLY A 287 -19.81 -12.12 15.83
CA GLY A 287 -19.78 -10.94 16.71
C GLY A 287 -19.80 -9.60 15.96
N GLY A 288 -19.59 -9.61 14.64
CA GLY A 288 -19.50 -8.38 13.83
C GLY A 288 -18.27 -7.52 14.15
N ARG A 289 -18.15 -6.34 13.52
CA ARG A 289 -17.07 -5.37 13.78
C ARG A 289 -15.65 -5.94 13.63
N VAL A 290 -15.47 -6.92 12.76
CA VAL A 290 -14.14 -7.47 12.41
C VAL A 290 -13.63 -6.75 11.17
N PHE A 291 -12.38 -6.32 11.19
CA PHE A 291 -11.64 -5.90 10.01
C PHE A 291 -10.71 -7.05 9.61
N VAL A 292 -10.95 -7.66 8.47
CA VAL A 292 -10.12 -8.74 7.92
C VAL A 292 -9.17 -8.15 6.89
N SER A 293 -7.87 -8.44 7.00
CA SER A 293 -6.85 -7.98 6.05
C SER A 293 -5.96 -9.14 5.60
N VAL A 294 -6.14 -9.58 4.35
CA VAL A 294 -5.38 -10.71 3.78
C VAL A 294 -4.92 -10.37 2.37
N GLY A 295 -3.93 -11.10 1.85
CA GLY A 295 -3.44 -10.90 0.49
C GLY A 295 -4.57 -10.92 -0.54
N ALA A 296 -4.56 -9.98 -1.49
CA ALA A 296 -5.64 -9.79 -2.46
C ALA A 296 -5.97 -11.04 -3.28
N LEU A 297 -4.99 -11.93 -3.50
CA LEU A 297 -5.20 -13.20 -4.18
C LEU A 297 -6.17 -14.14 -3.44
N HIS A 298 -6.29 -14.03 -2.10
CA HIS A 298 -7.25 -14.81 -1.31
C HIS A 298 -8.71 -14.40 -1.53
N LEU A 299 -8.98 -13.28 -2.22
CA LEU A 299 -10.36 -12.76 -2.35
C LEU A 299 -11.08 -13.27 -3.59
N ASP A 300 -10.33 -13.63 -4.64
CA ASP A 300 -10.88 -13.91 -5.98
C ASP A 300 -11.12 -15.40 -6.24
N GLY A 301 -12.01 -15.68 -7.19
CA GLY A 301 -12.29 -17.05 -7.65
C GLY A 301 -13.24 -17.85 -6.75
N PRO A 302 -13.56 -19.09 -7.15
CA PRO A 302 -14.53 -19.94 -6.46
C PRO A 302 -14.06 -20.40 -5.07
N ARG A 303 -12.73 -20.48 -4.86
CA ARG A 303 -12.10 -20.79 -3.56
C ARG A 303 -11.67 -19.54 -2.79
N GLY A 304 -11.94 -18.35 -3.32
CA GLY A 304 -11.63 -17.08 -2.64
C GLY A 304 -12.63 -16.77 -1.52
N LEU A 305 -12.17 -16.01 -0.52
CA LEU A 305 -12.94 -15.62 0.65
C LEU A 305 -14.27 -14.94 0.31
N VAL A 306 -14.35 -14.18 -0.78
CA VAL A 306 -15.62 -13.55 -1.19
C VAL A 306 -16.68 -14.60 -1.53
N ALA A 307 -16.30 -15.67 -2.24
CA ALA A 307 -17.19 -16.77 -2.59
C ALA A 307 -17.50 -17.64 -1.35
N LEU A 308 -16.48 -17.99 -0.57
CA LEU A 308 -16.62 -18.83 0.62
C LEU A 308 -17.53 -18.18 1.68
N LEU A 309 -17.35 -16.89 1.96
CA LEU A 309 -18.20 -16.17 2.93
C LEU A 309 -19.64 -16.02 2.43
N ARG A 310 -19.86 -15.88 1.12
CA ARG A 310 -21.22 -15.90 0.54
C ARG A 310 -21.87 -17.27 0.73
N ALA A 311 -21.13 -18.35 0.50
CA ALA A 311 -21.61 -19.72 0.74
C ALA A 311 -21.96 -19.96 2.22
N GLN A 312 -21.29 -19.29 3.16
CA GLN A 312 -21.64 -19.29 4.58
C GLN A 312 -22.84 -18.39 4.95
N GLY A 313 -23.52 -17.79 3.96
CA GLY A 313 -24.73 -16.99 4.17
C GLY A 313 -24.49 -15.49 4.46
N TYR A 314 -23.25 -14.99 4.31
CA TYR A 314 -22.98 -13.57 4.43
C TYR A 314 -23.28 -12.82 3.13
N ARG A 315 -23.82 -11.60 3.24
CA ARG A 315 -23.88 -10.65 2.14
C ARG A 315 -22.52 -9.93 2.04
N VAL A 316 -21.76 -10.25 0.99
CA VAL A 316 -20.43 -9.65 0.74
C VAL A 316 -20.48 -8.70 -0.47
N ARG A 317 -20.32 -7.40 -0.23
CA ARG A 317 -20.45 -6.34 -1.26
C ARG A 317 -19.19 -5.49 -1.33
N ARG A 318 -18.73 -5.19 -2.55
CA ARG A 318 -17.64 -4.22 -2.76
C ARG A 318 -18.03 -2.85 -2.19
N VAL A 319 -17.10 -2.24 -1.46
CA VAL A 319 -17.19 -0.86 -1.00
C VAL A 319 -16.61 0.02 -2.10
N TRP A 320 -17.48 0.49 -2.99
CA TRP A 320 -17.11 1.49 -3.97
C TRP A 320 -17.10 2.86 -3.30
N ARG A 321 -16.09 3.69 -3.57
CA ARG A 321 -16.40 5.12 -3.69
C ARG A 321 -17.11 5.30 -5.02
N ALA A 322 -18.32 5.84 -4.98
CA ALA A 322 -18.94 6.42 -6.15
C ALA A 322 -17.97 7.48 -6.71
N ARG A 323 -17.27 7.15 -7.81
CA ARG A 323 -16.75 8.18 -8.70
C ARG A 323 -18.00 8.90 -9.24
N ALA A 324 -18.04 10.23 -9.10
CA ALA A 324 -18.92 11.14 -9.84
C ALA A 324 -20.36 11.53 -9.37
N ALA A 325 -20.86 11.19 -8.17
CA ALA A 325 -22.17 11.75 -7.76
C ALA A 325 -22.11 13.21 -7.22
N ARG A 326 -20.92 13.68 -6.80
CA ARG A 326 -20.72 15.05 -6.30
C ARG A 326 -20.15 16.02 -7.33
N GLY A 327 -19.46 15.52 -8.35
CA GLY A 327 -18.93 16.34 -9.46
C GLY A 327 -20.02 16.79 -10.43
N ALA A 328 -20.88 15.85 -10.86
CA ALA A 328 -21.98 16.14 -11.79
C ALA A 328 -22.96 17.19 -11.23
N ARG A 329 -23.36 17.06 -9.96
CA ARG A 329 -24.25 18.06 -9.31
C ARG A 329 -23.60 19.43 -9.14
N ALA A 330 -22.28 19.50 -8.95
CA ALA A 330 -21.56 20.77 -8.84
C ALA A 330 -21.40 21.45 -10.21
N ASP A 331 -21.07 20.68 -11.25
CA ASP A 331 -20.99 21.16 -12.63
C ASP A 331 -22.35 21.60 -13.16
N ASP A 332 -23.43 20.86 -12.90
CA ASP A 332 -24.78 21.25 -13.29
C ASP A 332 -25.23 22.53 -12.58
N ARG A 333 -24.85 22.71 -11.30
CA ARG A 333 -25.10 23.95 -10.56
C ARG A 333 -24.29 25.11 -11.14
N MET A 334 -23.04 24.88 -11.52
CA MET A 334 -22.15 25.89 -12.09
C MET A 334 -22.59 26.30 -13.51
N LYS A 335 -23.01 25.34 -14.34
CA LYS A 335 -23.63 25.57 -15.65
C LYS A 335 -24.92 26.37 -15.51
N ALA A 336 -25.78 26.03 -14.55
CA ALA A 336 -27.00 26.78 -14.26
C ALA A 336 -26.73 28.24 -13.79
N VAL A 337 -25.68 28.47 -12.99
CA VAL A 337 -25.28 29.82 -12.56
C VAL A 337 -24.73 30.64 -13.74
N ARG A 338 -23.91 30.02 -14.61
CA ARG A 338 -23.40 30.68 -15.82
C ARG A 338 -24.51 31.03 -16.80
N ALA A 339 -25.47 30.12 -17.03
CA ALA A 339 -26.64 30.38 -17.88
C ALA A 339 -27.49 31.54 -17.35
N ARG A 340 -27.72 31.63 -16.03
CA ARG A 340 -28.44 32.75 -15.40
C ARG A 340 -27.70 34.09 -15.53
N ARG A 341 -26.36 34.07 -15.47
CA ARG A 341 -25.53 35.28 -15.67
C ARG A 341 -25.57 35.75 -17.12
N GLN A 342 -25.45 34.84 -18.10
CA GLN A 342 -25.58 35.18 -19.52
C GLN A 342 -26.99 35.70 -19.85
N ALA A 343 -28.05 35.05 -19.37
CA ALA A 343 -29.41 35.53 -19.56
C ALA A 343 -29.63 36.94 -18.98
N ARG A 344 -29.04 37.26 -17.81
CA ARG A 344 -29.07 38.62 -17.24
C ARG A 344 -28.28 39.62 -18.06
N ALA A 345 -27.12 39.25 -18.62
CA ALA A 345 -26.31 40.11 -19.46
C ALA A 345 -27.01 40.44 -20.79
N HIS A 346 -27.61 39.45 -21.46
CA HIS A 346 -28.39 39.68 -22.68
C HIS A 346 -29.61 40.57 -22.43
N ARG A 347 -30.28 40.42 -21.28
CA ARG A 347 -31.40 41.28 -20.88
C ARG A 347 -30.98 42.71 -20.56
N TRP A 348 -29.71 42.95 -20.24
CA TRP A 348 -29.15 44.28 -20.00
C TRP A 348 -28.77 44.99 -21.31
N ILE A 349 -28.17 44.25 -22.25
CA ILE A 349 -27.79 44.76 -23.58
C ILE A 349 -29.01 45.09 -24.44
N SER A 350 -30.15 44.43 -24.20
CA SER A 350 -31.39 44.62 -24.98
C SER A 350 -32.32 45.72 -24.43
N ARG A 351 -31.91 46.53 -23.44
CA ARG A 351 -32.75 47.63 -22.95
C ARG A 351 -32.58 48.85 -23.86
N PRO A 352 -33.65 49.38 -24.48
CA PRO A 352 -33.59 50.65 -25.19
C PRO A 352 -33.21 51.78 -24.22
N SER A 353 -32.27 52.63 -24.64
CA SER A 353 -31.85 53.83 -23.92
C SER A 353 -33.01 54.82 -23.84
N ALA A 354 -33.62 54.97 -22.67
CA ALA A 354 -34.55 56.05 -22.41
C ALA A 354 -33.75 57.35 -22.17
N THR A 355 -33.76 58.24 -23.16
CA THR A 355 -33.39 59.65 -22.99
C THR A 355 -34.39 60.30 -22.06
N THR A 356 -33.95 60.85 -20.93
CA THR A 356 -34.78 61.70 -20.07
C THR A 356 -34.06 63.00 -19.80
N THR A 357 -34.72 64.05 -20.24
CA THR A 357 -34.37 65.47 -20.21
C THR A 357 -34.05 65.96 -18.81
N CYS A 358 -32.97 66.74 -18.72
CA CYS A 358 -32.49 67.41 -17.52
C CYS A 358 -33.44 68.55 -17.13
N ALA A 359 -34.10 68.45 -15.97
CA ALA A 359 -34.77 69.58 -15.32
C ALA A 359 -34.11 69.82 -13.95
N ARG A 360 -33.35 70.91 -13.89
CA ARG A 360 -32.58 71.40 -12.75
C ARG A 360 -33.55 72.15 -11.81
N ARG A 361 -33.69 71.73 -10.55
CA ARG A 361 -34.06 72.66 -9.46
C ARG A 361 -33.20 72.41 -8.23
N SER A 362 -32.70 73.54 -7.75
CA SER A 362 -31.78 73.82 -6.66
C SER A 362 -32.44 73.74 -5.28
N THR A 363 -31.69 73.34 -4.26
CA THR A 363 -31.26 74.14 -3.09
C THR A 363 -30.82 73.22 -1.94
N SER A 364 -29.80 73.68 -1.21
CA SER A 364 -29.08 72.97 -0.15
C SER A 364 -29.62 73.32 1.27
N PRO A 365 -28.90 73.01 2.36
CA PRO A 365 -29.32 72.21 3.52
C PRO A 365 -29.97 73.08 4.64
N THR A 366 -30.48 72.56 5.77
CA THR A 366 -29.75 72.31 7.04
C THR A 366 -30.79 72.07 8.16
N SER A 367 -30.34 71.46 9.28
CA SER A 367 -30.86 71.55 10.67
C SER A 367 -31.74 70.43 11.25
N THR A 368 -31.15 69.70 12.20
CA THR A 368 -31.72 69.15 13.46
C THR A 368 -31.86 70.30 14.50
N PRO A 369 -32.43 70.14 15.73
CA PRO A 369 -33.14 69.02 16.38
C PRO A 369 -34.43 69.41 17.18
N THR A 370 -35.17 68.43 17.72
CA THR A 370 -35.52 68.23 19.18
C THR A 370 -36.80 67.40 19.44
N ARG A 371 -36.71 66.55 20.50
CA ARG A 371 -37.71 66.02 21.49
C ARG A 371 -39.19 65.84 21.07
N SER A 372 -39.95 64.81 21.47
CA SER A 372 -39.96 63.93 22.66
C SER A 372 -41.07 62.86 22.50
N GLY A 373 -41.07 61.81 23.34
CA GLY A 373 -42.33 61.20 23.80
C GLY A 373 -42.50 59.67 23.73
N SER A 374 -42.09 58.98 24.80
CA SER A 374 -42.86 57.99 25.56
C SER A 374 -43.20 56.57 25.02
N SER A 375 -42.55 55.59 25.68
CA SER A 375 -43.11 54.37 26.32
C SER A 375 -43.66 53.20 25.49
N ARG A 376 -43.04 52.02 25.63
CA ARG A 376 -43.63 50.87 26.35
C ARG A 376 -42.62 49.75 26.63
N ALA A 377 -42.95 49.00 27.67
CA ALA A 377 -42.12 48.11 28.49
C ALA A 377 -41.97 46.67 27.96
N GLY A 378 -41.12 45.89 28.64
CA GLY A 378 -41.44 44.48 28.93
C GLY A 378 -40.34 43.47 28.69
N SER A 379 -39.54 43.23 29.71
CA SER A 379 -38.44 42.28 29.84
C SER A 379 -38.87 40.81 29.99
N THR A 380 -38.08 39.91 29.38
CA THR A 380 -37.61 38.58 29.88
C THR A 380 -38.59 37.58 30.51
N THR A 381 -38.61 36.35 29.97
CA THR A 381 -39.08 35.15 30.69
C THR A 381 -38.07 34.00 30.53
N PRO A 382 -37.80 33.18 31.58
CA PRO A 382 -36.73 32.20 31.60
C PRO A 382 -37.20 30.72 31.56
N THR A 383 -36.20 29.85 31.41
CA THR A 383 -36.05 28.42 31.75
C THR A 383 -37.11 27.72 32.62
N ARG A 384 -37.37 26.44 32.29
CA ARG A 384 -38.09 25.46 33.14
C ARG A 384 -37.19 24.24 33.46
N PRO A 385 -37.17 23.71 34.72
CA PRO A 385 -36.17 22.74 35.18
C PRO A 385 -36.66 21.28 35.28
N ARG A 386 -35.68 20.41 35.60
CA ARG A 386 -35.74 18.97 35.90
C ARG A 386 -36.52 18.61 37.18
N SER A 387 -36.96 17.35 37.25
CA SER A 387 -37.36 16.63 38.47
C SER A 387 -36.61 15.28 38.60
N PRO A 388 -36.51 14.68 39.81
CA PRO A 388 -35.28 14.03 40.26
C PRO A 388 -35.32 12.50 40.45
N LYS A 389 -34.14 11.99 40.82
CA LYS A 389 -33.78 10.63 41.25
C LYS A 389 -34.64 10.08 42.39
N SER A 390 -34.88 8.77 42.35
CA SER A 390 -35.28 7.94 43.49
C SER A 390 -34.21 6.89 43.75
N THR A 391 -33.66 6.90 44.95
CA THR A 391 -32.87 5.84 45.58
C THR A 391 -33.79 5.02 46.48
N ARG A 392 -33.75 3.70 46.33
CA ARG A 392 -33.85 2.74 47.42
C ARG A 392 -33.17 1.45 47.02
#